data_AF-A1A5V9-F1
#
_entry.id   AF-A1A5V9-F1
#
_cell.length_a   1.000
_cell.length_b   1.000
_cell.length_c   1.000
_cell.angle_alpha   90.00
_cell.angle_beta   90.00
_cell.angle_gamma   90.00
#
_symmetry.space_group_name_H-M   'P 1'
#
loop_
_entity.id
_entity.type
_entity.pdbx_description
1 polymer ?
#
loop_
_entity_poly.entity_id
_entity_poly.type
_entity_poly.pdbx_seq_one_letter_code
_entity_poly.pdbx_strand_id
1 'polypeptide(L)'
;MLLEVLQAAEAGGFILIQDSVQCCGRGILRCCINAALKRDEDVHVLGFESPETEVCAGLDSSFAQKLHFHKGFPDPLGWRGKSSFTVQQFTSQHITQLIRDSQPAKASVLVVDSLSLVLRHHDPVIVCQSLQELRKGGVVKTIIGLLHSDLHLQGIVGIVCHLASTVISVAPTNNERHAVATTTRRTKSGKVMQEEEYFSVSEDATLSVQSKPRQHDRVEKEQDSAEVDPASNLTFNLRLSEEERRAKEKVALPFVFSQEKKSALLRPTPGSGRIMYEPDANDDFDEEDPDDDLDV
;
A
#
# COMPACT_ATOMS: atom_id res chain seq x y z
N MET A 1 12.58 -3.57 5.69
CA MET A 1 11.44 -3.79 4.75
C MET A 1 11.70 -3.23 3.35
N LEU A 2 12.27 -2.03 3.22
CA LEU A 2 12.48 -1.32 1.94
C LEU A 2 13.26 -2.16 0.92
N LEU A 3 14.39 -2.74 1.33
CA LEU A 3 15.22 -3.56 0.44
C LEU A 3 14.45 -4.79 -0.08
N GLU A 4 13.63 -5.41 0.77
CA GLU A 4 12.79 -6.56 0.39
C GLU A 4 11.75 -6.16 -0.66
N VAL A 5 11.13 -4.98 -0.53
CA VAL A 5 10.17 -4.45 -1.52
C VAL A 5 10.83 -4.23 -2.87
N LEU A 6 12.06 -3.72 -2.90
CA LEU A 6 12.79 -3.53 -4.16
C LEU A 6 13.18 -4.86 -4.81
N GLN A 7 13.52 -5.87 -3.99
CA GLN A 7 13.93 -7.18 -4.46
C GLN A 7 12.74 -8.08 -4.86
N ALA A 8 11.58 -7.93 -4.22
CA ALA A 8 10.40 -8.76 -4.44
C ALA A 8 9.33 -8.03 -5.27
N ALA A 9 9.26 -8.34 -6.57
CA ALA A 9 8.13 -7.94 -7.41
C ALA A 9 6.97 -8.94 -7.26
N GLU A 10 5.97 -8.59 -6.46
CA GLU A 10 4.72 -9.35 -6.37
C GLU A 10 3.87 -9.14 -7.63
N ALA A 11 3.35 -10.24 -8.18
CA ALA A 11 2.37 -10.19 -9.27
C ALA A 11 1.10 -9.46 -8.81
N GLY A 12 0.67 -8.46 -9.57
CA GLY A 12 -0.43 -7.56 -9.23
C GLY A 12 -0.06 -6.47 -8.21
N GLY A 13 1.22 -6.30 -7.87
CA GLY A 13 1.69 -5.27 -6.95
C GLY A 13 1.62 -3.86 -7.55
N PHE A 14 1.36 -2.87 -6.69
CA PHE A 14 1.54 -1.45 -7.01
C PHE A 14 2.37 -0.79 -5.92
N ILE A 15 3.59 -0.38 -6.29
CA ILE A 15 4.54 0.32 -5.44
C ILE A 15 4.46 1.82 -5.77
N LEU A 16 4.10 2.62 -4.78
CA LEU A 16 4.04 4.06 -4.88
C LEU A 16 5.21 4.67 -4.10
N ILE A 17 6.08 5.40 -4.78
CA ILE A 17 7.13 6.20 -4.15
C ILE A 17 6.57 7.61 -3.99
N GLN A 18 6.44 8.07 -2.76
CA GLN A 18 6.02 9.42 -2.45
C GLN A 18 7.22 10.24 -2.06
N ASP A 19 7.37 11.38 -2.71
CA ASP A 19 8.46 12.31 -2.44
C ASP A 19 7.91 13.73 -2.33
N SER A 20 8.81 14.69 -2.16
CA SER A 20 8.48 16.11 -2.10
C SER A 20 9.64 16.93 -2.64
N VAL A 21 9.46 18.23 -2.80
CA VAL A 21 10.54 19.18 -3.12
C VAL A 21 11.72 19.11 -2.14
N GLN A 22 11.50 18.68 -0.90
CA GLN A 22 12.56 18.58 0.12
C GLN A 22 13.40 17.30 0.00
N CYS A 23 12.86 16.24 -0.58
CA CYS A 23 13.56 14.96 -0.71
C CYS A 23 13.04 14.23 -1.95
N CYS A 24 13.92 14.00 -2.92
CA CYS A 24 13.58 13.42 -4.22
C CYS A 24 13.54 11.89 -4.18
N GLY A 25 12.45 11.29 -4.68
CA GLY A 25 12.25 9.84 -4.73
C GLY A 25 12.84 9.17 -5.98
N ARG A 26 13.38 9.94 -6.93
CA ARG A 26 13.95 9.41 -8.19
C ARG A 26 15.12 8.44 -7.95
N GLY A 27 15.87 8.61 -6.87
CA GLY A 27 16.92 7.66 -6.48
C GLY A 27 16.36 6.26 -6.20
N ILE A 28 15.27 6.17 -5.44
CA ILE A 28 14.57 4.91 -5.17
C ILE A 28 13.96 4.36 -6.46
N LEU A 29 13.35 5.21 -7.29
CA LEU A 29 12.79 4.80 -8.59
C LEU A 29 13.85 4.10 -9.46
N ARG A 30 15.05 4.69 -9.55
CA ARG A 30 16.19 4.08 -10.27
C ARG A 30 16.63 2.76 -9.66
N CYS A 31 16.67 2.66 -8.33
CA CYS A 31 16.98 1.39 -7.65
C CYS A 31 15.92 0.32 -7.96
N CYS A 32 14.64 0.67 -8.03
CA CYS A 32 13.56 -0.24 -8.41
C CYS A 32 13.73 -0.74 -9.86
N ILE A 33 14.04 0.16 -10.80
CA ILE A 33 14.33 -0.20 -12.20
C ILE A 33 15.52 -1.16 -12.25
N ASN A 34 16.63 -0.82 -11.60
CA ASN A 34 17.84 -1.65 -11.55
C ASN A 34 17.57 -3.04 -10.96
N ALA A 35 16.78 -3.10 -9.88
CA ALA A 35 16.40 -4.37 -9.26
C ALA A 35 15.53 -5.23 -10.19
N ALA A 36 14.60 -4.65 -10.94
CA ALA A 36 13.79 -5.36 -11.93
C ALA A 36 14.65 -5.91 -13.08
N LEU A 37 15.56 -5.09 -13.61
CA LEU A 37 16.48 -5.52 -14.67
C LEU A 37 17.41 -6.66 -14.20
N LYS A 38 17.92 -6.59 -12.97
CA LYS A 38 18.72 -7.68 -12.35
C LYS A 38 17.93 -8.98 -12.15
N ARG A 39 16.59 -8.92 -12.08
CA ARG A 39 15.70 -10.09 -12.07
C ARG A 39 15.38 -10.64 -13.46
N ASP A 40 16.02 -10.13 -14.50
CA ASP A 40 15.77 -10.52 -15.89
C ASP A 40 14.35 -10.14 -16.37
N GLU A 41 13.71 -9.15 -15.75
CA GLU A 41 12.36 -8.68 -16.11
C GLU A 41 12.40 -7.61 -17.21
N ASP A 42 11.40 -7.61 -18.08
CA ASP A 42 11.17 -6.53 -19.04
C ASP A 42 10.56 -5.32 -18.31
N VAL A 43 11.15 -4.14 -18.50
CA VAL A 43 10.79 -2.91 -17.79
C VAL A 43 10.36 -1.85 -18.79
N HIS A 44 9.12 -1.39 -18.69
CA HIS A 44 8.58 -0.30 -19.49
C HIS A 44 8.54 0.97 -18.65
N VAL A 45 9.29 1.98 -19.06
CA VAL A 45 9.32 3.28 -18.37
C VAL A 45 8.51 4.30 -19.17
N LEU A 46 7.45 4.83 -18.58
CA LEU A 46 6.75 6.01 -19.08
C LEU A 46 7.46 7.24 -18.50
N GLY A 47 8.24 7.92 -19.35
CA GLY A 47 9.07 9.06 -18.95
C GLY A 47 8.42 10.39 -19.32
N PHE A 48 7.76 11.04 -18.36
CA PHE A 48 7.00 12.29 -18.50
C PHE A 48 7.73 13.52 -17.97
N GLU A 49 8.60 13.38 -16.97
CA GLU A 49 9.20 14.49 -16.24
C GLU A 49 10.72 14.57 -16.40
N SER A 50 11.37 13.44 -16.74
CA SER A 50 12.82 13.39 -16.91
C SER A 50 13.22 12.79 -18.26
N PRO A 51 14.34 13.23 -18.86
CA PRO A 51 14.88 12.58 -20.04
C PRO A 51 15.39 11.17 -19.71
N GLU A 52 15.38 10.29 -20.71
CA GLU A 52 15.86 8.90 -20.62
C GLU A 52 17.27 8.81 -20.02
N THR A 53 18.15 9.74 -20.37
CA THR A 53 19.53 9.80 -19.86
C THR A 53 19.61 9.96 -18.34
N GLU A 54 18.66 10.67 -17.73
CA GLU A 54 18.62 10.88 -16.29
C GLU A 54 18.01 9.68 -15.56
N VAL A 55 16.90 9.16 -16.08
CA VAL A 55 16.24 7.98 -15.49
C VAL A 55 17.13 6.74 -15.57
N CYS A 56 17.92 6.62 -16.64
CA CYS A 56 18.82 5.49 -16.84
C CYS A 56 20.23 5.72 -16.27
N ALA A 57 20.49 6.87 -15.66
CA ALA A 57 21.80 7.17 -15.10
C ALA A 57 22.17 6.17 -13.99
N GLY A 58 23.29 5.46 -14.19
CA GLY A 58 23.81 4.44 -13.26
C GLY A 58 23.35 3.01 -13.55
N LEU A 59 22.43 2.81 -14.51
CA LEU A 59 22.01 1.48 -14.92
C LEU A 59 23.06 0.81 -15.82
N ASP A 60 23.20 -0.52 -15.71
CA ASP A 60 24.09 -1.28 -16.59
C ASP A 60 23.55 -1.30 -18.03
N SER A 61 24.41 -0.92 -18.97
CA SER A 61 24.16 -0.96 -20.42
C SER A 61 23.80 -2.36 -20.95
N SER A 62 24.16 -3.43 -20.24
CA SER A 62 23.81 -4.81 -20.61
C SER A 62 22.30 -5.04 -20.70
N PHE A 63 21.51 -4.21 -20.02
CA PHE A 63 20.05 -4.34 -19.93
C PHE A 63 19.27 -3.59 -21.03
N ALA A 64 19.96 -2.98 -22.00
CA ALA A 64 19.34 -2.16 -23.04
C ALA A 64 18.22 -2.87 -23.84
N GLN A 65 18.24 -4.21 -23.93
CA GLN A 65 17.21 -4.97 -24.64
C GLN A 65 15.92 -5.20 -23.84
N LYS A 66 15.97 -5.06 -22.51
CA LYS A 66 14.84 -5.27 -21.59
C LYS A 66 14.23 -3.98 -21.08
N LEU A 67 14.93 -2.85 -21.26
CA LEU A 67 14.47 -1.53 -20.85
C LEU A 67 13.82 -0.81 -22.03
N HIS A 68 12.50 -0.69 -21.99
CA HIS A 68 11.71 0.02 -23.00
C HIS A 68 11.31 1.40 -22.48
N PHE A 69 12.00 2.44 -22.94
CA PHE A 69 11.72 3.82 -22.52
C PHE A 69 10.76 4.52 -23.50
N HIS A 70 9.61 4.95 -22.98
CA HIS A 70 8.56 5.65 -23.74
C HIS A 70 8.64 7.14 -23.46
N LYS A 71 9.11 7.89 -24.46
CA LYS A 71 9.48 9.31 -24.33
C LYS A 71 8.23 10.19 -24.38
N GLY A 72 7.79 10.65 -23.21
CA GLY A 72 6.78 11.69 -23.05
C GLY A 72 7.37 13.06 -22.69
N PHE A 73 8.52 13.11 -22.01
CA PHE A 73 9.14 14.32 -21.49
C PHE A 73 9.32 15.47 -22.51
N PRO A 74 9.75 15.24 -23.76
CA PRO A 74 9.93 16.33 -24.72
C PRO A 74 8.63 17.05 -25.13
N ASP A 75 7.50 16.36 -24.99
CA ASP A 75 6.18 16.83 -25.42
C ASP A 75 5.06 16.02 -24.72
N PRO A 76 4.85 16.20 -23.41
CA PRO A 76 3.97 15.33 -22.62
C PRO A 76 2.50 15.42 -23.02
N LEU A 77 2.11 16.54 -23.63
CA LEU A 77 0.75 16.78 -24.13
C LEU A 77 0.61 16.50 -25.63
N GLY A 78 1.68 16.09 -26.31
CA GLY A 78 1.64 15.74 -27.74
C GLY A 78 1.45 16.93 -28.69
N TRP A 79 1.63 18.17 -28.23
CA TRP A 79 1.38 19.37 -29.02
C TRP A 79 2.39 19.57 -30.17
N ARG A 80 3.58 18.97 -30.05
CA ARG A 80 4.66 19.05 -31.05
C ARG A 80 4.75 17.78 -31.90
N GLY A 81 4.05 16.71 -31.56
CA GLY A 81 4.13 15.41 -32.22
C GLY A 81 5.51 14.74 -32.08
N LYS A 82 6.25 15.04 -31.00
CA LYS A 82 7.63 14.56 -30.80
C LYS A 82 7.76 13.43 -29.79
N SER A 83 6.70 13.14 -29.04
CA SER A 83 6.69 12.09 -28.00
C SER A 83 6.18 10.77 -28.56
N SER A 84 6.78 9.66 -28.13
CA SER A 84 6.28 8.31 -28.46
C SER A 84 5.07 7.93 -27.61
N PHE A 85 4.89 8.59 -26.46
CA PHE A 85 3.77 8.39 -25.55
C PHE A 85 3.43 9.70 -24.84
N THR A 86 2.16 10.02 -24.72
CA THR A 86 1.67 11.28 -24.12
C THR A 86 0.86 10.99 -22.86
N VAL A 87 0.68 12.00 -22.03
CA VAL A 87 -0.12 11.88 -20.81
C VAL A 87 -1.56 11.48 -21.13
N GLN A 88 -2.13 11.97 -22.24
CA GLN A 88 -3.48 11.62 -22.72
C GLN A 88 -3.63 10.14 -23.10
N GLN A 89 -2.52 9.45 -23.36
CA GLN A 89 -2.50 8.02 -23.65
C GLN A 89 -2.36 7.17 -22.38
N PHE A 90 -2.38 7.77 -21.18
CA PHE A 90 -2.36 7.03 -19.91
C PHE A 90 -3.71 6.33 -19.66
N THR A 91 -4.00 5.31 -20.45
CA THR A 91 -5.15 4.42 -20.28
C THR A 91 -4.70 2.97 -20.34
N SER A 92 -5.47 2.08 -19.72
CA SER A 92 -5.16 0.64 -19.69
C SER A 92 -4.99 0.06 -21.09
N GLN A 93 -5.82 0.47 -22.06
CA GLN A 93 -5.81 0.02 -23.45
C GLN A 93 -4.51 0.40 -24.17
N HIS A 94 -4.11 1.68 -24.14
CA HIS A 94 -2.90 2.16 -24.81
C HIS A 94 -1.65 1.54 -24.19
N ILE A 95 -1.57 1.49 -22.85
CA ILE A 95 -0.41 0.91 -22.15
C ILE A 95 -0.31 -0.60 -22.42
N THR A 96 -1.45 -1.30 -22.44
CA THR A 96 -1.48 -2.73 -22.79
C THR A 96 -0.99 -2.97 -24.22
N GLN A 97 -1.44 -2.15 -25.17
CA GLN A 97 -1.00 -2.23 -26.56
C GLN A 97 0.50 -1.97 -26.69
N LEU A 98 0.99 -0.90 -26.06
CA LEU A 98 2.39 -0.50 -26.01
C LEU A 98 3.32 -1.63 -25.51
N ILE A 99 2.89 -2.34 -24.45
CA ILE A 99 3.65 -3.47 -23.90
C ILE A 99 3.65 -4.66 -24.87
N ARG A 100 2.48 -5.00 -25.42
CA ARG A 100 2.32 -6.10 -26.38
C ARG A 100 3.12 -5.89 -27.66
N ASP A 101 3.20 -4.65 -28.15
CA ASP A 101 3.96 -4.29 -29.35
C ASP A 101 5.48 -4.45 -29.14
N SER A 102 5.95 -4.35 -27.89
CA SER A 102 7.37 -4.52 -27.58
C SER A 102 7.74 -6.00 -27.43
N GLN A 103 7.01 -6.76 -26.61
CA GLN A 103 7.15 -8.21 -26.48
C GLN A 103 5.86 -8.88 -25.94
N PRO A 104 5.31 -9.93 -26.59
CA PRO A 104 4.01 -10.49 -26.23
C PRO A 104 4.02 -11.56 -25.12
N ALA A 105 5.18 -12.07 -24.69
CA ALA A 105 5.23 -13.37 -24.01
C ALA A 105 5.24 -13.34 -22.47
N LYS A 106 5.69 -12.25 -21.83
CA LYS A 106 5.84 -12.18 -20.36
C LYS A 106 5.23 -10.90 -19.81
N ALA A 107 4.69 -10.99 -18.58
CA ALA A 107 4.18 -9.82 -17.88
C ALA A 107 5.34 -8.91 -17.45
N SER A 108 5.27 -7.63 -17.82
CA SER A 108 6.36 -6.67 -17.64
C SER A 108 6.19 -5.81 -16.39
N VAL A 109 7.27 -5.20 -15.91
CA VAL A 109 7.22 -4.15 -14.87
C VAL A 109 6.93 -2.82 -15.56
N LEU A 110 5.86 -2.14 -15.13
CA LEU A 110 5.52 -0.80 -15.61
C LEU A 110 6.02 0.24 -14.61
N VAL A 111 6.84 1.16 -15.08
CA VAL A 111 7.38 2.27 -14.30
C VAL A 111 6.81 3.57 -14.84
N VAL A 112 6.26 4.40 -13.95
CA VAL A 112 5.75 5.74 -14.27
C VAL A 112 6.61 6.75 -13.53
N ASP A 113 7.44 7.49 -14.26
CA ASP A 113 8.42 8.39 -13.66
C ASP A 113 7.79 9.56 -12.88
N SER A 114 6.57 9.95 -13.24
CA SER A 114 5.78 10.98 -12.55
C SER A 114 4.29 10.71 -12.76
N LEU A 115 3.67 10.05 -11.77
CA LEU A 115 2.21 9.98 -11.67
C LEU A 115 1.61 11.38 -11.43
N SER A 116 2.41 12.32 -10.94
CA SER A 116 1.95 13.69 -10.69
C SER A 116 1.58 14.42 -11.98
N LEU A 117 2.35 14.22 -13.05
CA LEU A 117 2.00 14.81 -14.34
C LEU A 117 0.73 14.17 -14.91
N VAL A 118 0.54 12.86 -14.71
CA VAL A 118 -0.69 12.16 -15.12
C VAL A 118 -1.91 12.71 -14.37
N LEU A 119 -1.84 12.78 -13.04
CA LEU A 119 -2.90 13.29 -12.17
C LEU A 119 -3.23 14.78 -12.40
N ARG A 120 -2.28 15.56 -12.95
CA ARG A 120 -2.54 16.96 -13.33
C ARG A 120 -3.43 17.08 -14.57
N HIS A 121 -3.46 16.06 -15.43
CA HIS A 121 -4.15 16.10 -16.73
C HIS A 121 -5.30 15.11 -16.86
N HIS A 122 -5.52 14.27 -15.85
CA HIS A 122 -6.63 13.30 -15.78
C HIS A 122 -7.36 13.44 -14.44
N ASP A 123 -8.64 13.11 -14.44
CA ASP A 123 -9.38 12.94 -13.19
C ASP A 123 -8.72 11.82 -12.34
N PRO A 124 -8.44 12.03 -11.05
CA PRO A 124 -7.83 11.03 -10.18
C PRO A 124 -8.55 9.68 -10.19
N VAL A 125 -9.87 9.66 -10.35
CA VAL A 125 -10.68 8.43 -10.44
C VAL A 125 -10.31 7.65 -11.70
N ILE A 126 -10.16 8.32 -12.84
CA ILE A 126 -9.77 7.70 -14.12
C ILE A 126 -8.35 7.13 -14.05
N VAL A 127 -7.42 7.84 -13.39
CA VAL A 127 -6.06 7.35 -13.16
C VAL A 127 -6.09 6.09 -12.30
N CYS A 128 -6.86 6.09 -11.20
CA CYS A 128 -6.98 4.94 -10.32
C CYS A 128 -7.64 3.74 -11.01
N GLN A 129 -8.67 3.97 -11.83
CA GLN A 129 -9.29 2.93 -12.65
C GLN A 129 -8.29 2.33 -13.64
N SER A 130 -7.55 3.16 -14.36
CA SER A 130 -6.54 2.70 -15.32
C SER A 130 -5.44 1.88 -14.64
N LEU A 131 -4.95 2.33 -13.48
CA LEU A 131 -3.97 1.58 -12.68
C LEU A 131 -4.54 0.23 -12.20
N GLN A 132 -5.79 0.20 -11.74
CA GLN A 132 -6.45 -1.01 -11.28
C GLN A 132 -6.69 -2.02 -12.42
N GLU A 133 -7.08 -1.54 -13.60
CA GLU A 133 -7.24 -2.34 -14.81
C GLU A 133 -5.91 -2.94 -15.25
N LEU A 134 -4.83 -2.16 -15.25
CA LEU A 134 -3.49 -2.65 -15.60
C LEU A 134 -3.01 -3.75 -14.65
N ARG A 135 -3.24 -3.60 -13.34
CA ARG A 135 -2.90 -4.63 -12.33
C ARG A 135 -3.67 -5.93 -12.55
N LYS A 136 -4.93 -5.85 -12.97
CA LYS A 136 -5.81 -7.02 -13.18
C LYS A 136 -5.67 -7.63 -14.57
N GLY A 137 -5.19 -6.87 -15.55
CA GLY A 137 -5.13 -7.29 -16.96
C GLY A 137 -4.08 -8.35 -17.28
N GLY A 138 -3.18 -8.67 -16.35
CA GLY A 138 -2.16 -9.73 -16.49
C GLY A 138 -0.97 -9.38 -17.38
N VAL A 139 -1.04 -8.31 -18.17
CA VAL A 139 0.06 -7.81 -19.01
C VAL A 139 1.13 -7.09 -18.19
N VAL A 140 0.72 -6.43 -17.10
CA VAL A 140 1.64 -5.77 -16.17
C VAL A 140 1.77 -6.62 -14.92
N LYS A 141 2.99 -7.08 -14.62
CA LYS A 141 3.29 -7.82 -13.40
C LYS A 141 3.22 -6.92 -12.17
N THR A 142 3.88 -5.77 -12.22
CA THR A 142 3.98 -4.82 -11.11
C THR A 142 4.02 -3.41 -11.66
N ILE A 143 3.32 -2.48 -11.00
CA ILE A 143 3.39 -1.05 -11.31
C ILE A 143 4.27 -0.37 -10.27
N ILE A 144 5.16 0.52 -10.70
CA ILE A 144 5.99 1.36 -9.85
C ILE A 144 5.76 2.81 -10.29
N GLY A 145 5.28 3.67 -9.40
CA GLY A 145 4.99 5.07 -9.73
C GLY A 145 5.60 6.03 -8.73
N LEU A 146 6.13 7.15 -9.21
CA LEU A 146 6.58 8.27 -8.38
C LEU A 146 5.49 9.34 -8.27
N LEU A 147 5.24 9.83 -7.06
CA LEU A 147 4.23 10.85 -6.77
C LEU A 147 4.84 11.96 -5.88
N HIS A 148 5.02 13.13 -6.47
CA HIS A 148 5.30 14.39 -5.80
C HIS A 148 4.11 14.82 -4.96
N SER A 149 4.17 14.49 -3.67
CA SER A 149 3.04 14.64 -2.73
C SER A 149 2.62 16.09 -2.51
N ASP A 150 3.54 17.03 -2.68
CA ASP A 150 3.36 18.48 -2.55
C ASP A 150 2.70 19.14 -3.76
N LEU A 151 2.50 18.41 -4.87
CA LEU A 151 1.78 18.90 -6.05
C LEU A 151 0.27 18.62 -6.02
N HIS A 152 -0.23 17.88 -5.03
CA HIS A 152 -1.63 17.44 -4.97
C HIS A 152 -2.26 17.70 -3.61
N LEU A 153 -3.59 17.78 -3.59
CA LEU A 153 -4.34 17.80 -2.33
C LEU A 153 -4.17 16.48 -1.58
N GLN A 154 -4.10 16.53 -0.25
CA GLN A 154 -3.92 15.36 0.61
C GLN A 154 -4.95 14.26 0.34
N GLY A 155 -6.19 14.61 -0.03
CA GLY A 155 -7.23 13.65 -0.41
C GLY A 155 -6.86 12.84 -1.67
N ILE A 156 -6.32 13.48 -2.71
CA ILE A 156 -5.89 12.82 -3.95
C ILE A 156 -4.71 11.89 -3.66
N VAL A 157 -3.71 12.40 -2.93
CA VAL A 157 -2.56 11.63 -2.48
C VAL A 157 -3.02 10.38 -1.72
N GLY A 158 -3.96 10.56 -0.78
CA GLY A 158 -4.57 9.49 -0.01
C GLY A 158 -5.21 8.42 -0.90
N ILE A 159 -6.02 8.79 -1.89
CA ILE A 159 -6.68 7.83 -2.79
C ILE A 159 -5.65 6.95 -3.52
N VAL A 160 -4.58 7.55 -4.07
CA VAL A 160 -3.54 6.81 -4.79
C VAL A 160 -2.75 5.90 -3.83
N CYS A 161 -2.47 6.36 -2.60
CA CYS A 161 -1.85 5.54 -1.55
C CYS A 161 -2.70 4.33 -1.15
N HIS A 162 -4.02 4.47 -1.08
CA HIS A 162 -4.91 3.36 -0.74
C HIS A 162 -4.98 2.30 -1.84
N LEU A 163 -4.78 2.70 -3.10
CA LEU A 163 -4.70 1.77 -4.23
C LEU A 163 -3.38 0.96 -4.22
N ALA A 164 -2.29 1.56 -3.73
CA ALA A 164 -0.98 0.94 -3.68
C ALA A 164 -0.92 -0.21 -2.65
N SER A 165 -0.32 -1.33 -3.05
CA SER A 165 0.01 -2.41 -2.11
C SER A 165 1.18 -2.03 -1.22
N THR A 166 2.08 -1.17 -1.70
CA THR A 166 3.21 -0.65 -0.95
C THR A 166 3.39 0.83 -1.21
N VAL A 167 3.56 1.62 -0.14
CA VAL A 167 3.86 3.05 -0.21
C VAL A 167 5.22 3.29 0.44
N ILE A 168 6.13 3.96 -0.26
CA ILE A 168 7.46 4.35 0.22
C ILE A 168 7.48 5.86 0.28
N SER A 169 7.36 6.44 1.47
CA SER A 169 7.42 7.90 1.66
C SER A 169 8.84 8.30 2.04
N VAL A 170 9.47 9.19 1.25
CA VAL A 170 10.82 9.69 1.54
C VAL A 170 10.79 11.05 2.19
N ALA A 171 11.65 11.24 3.18
CA ALA A 171 11.84 12.52 3.86
C ALA A 171 13.33 12.80 4.10
N PRO A 172 13.74 14.08 4.14
CA PRO A 172 15.11 14.42 4.47
C PRO A 172 15.40 14.08 5.93
N THR A 173 16.68 13.86 6.24
CA THR A 173 17.15 13.78 7.63
C THR A 173 18.25 14.81 7.87
N ASN A 174 18.59 15.07 9.12
CA ASN A 174 19.64 16.04 9.47
C ASN A 174 21.04 15.60 9.00
N ASN A 175 21.21 14.34 8.63
CA ASN A 175 22.46 13.82 8.09
C ASN A 175 22.44 13.90 6.56
N GLU A 176 23.32 14.74 5.98
CA GLU A 176 23.37 14.99 4.53
C GLU A 176 23.60 13.74 3.67
N ARG A 177 24.09 12.63 4.26
CA ARG A 177 24.38 11.40 3.52
C ARG A 177 23.21 10.42 3.43
N HIS A 178 22.17 10.60 4.23
CA HIS A 178 21.06 9.65 4.30
C HIS A 178 19.72 10.37 4.15
N ALA A 179 18.72 9.65 3.70
CA ALA A 179 17.32 10.04 3.81
C ALA A 179 16.59 8.98 4.64
N VAL A 180 15.40 9.31 5.14
CA VAL A 180 14.54 8.33 5.81
C VAL A 180 13.43 7.90 4.85
N ALA A 181 13.20 6.60 4.78
CA ALA A 181 12.08 6.02 4.04
C ALA A 181 11.14 5.35 5.03
N THR A 182 9.88 5.77 5.01
CA THR A 182 8.79 5.11 5.71
C THR A 182 8.08 4.20 4.72
N THR A 183 8.30 2.89 4.85
CA THR A 183 7.68 1.89 3.97
C THR A 183 6.44 1.32 4.64
N THR A 184 5.29 1.46 4.00
CA THR A 184 4.01 0.88 4.42
C THR A 184 3.59 -0.20 3.42
N ARG A 185 3.46 -1.45 3.87
CA ARG A 185 3.08 -2.60 3.04
C ARG A 185 1.75 -3.19 3.50
N ARG A 186 0.85 -3.42 2.55
CA ARG A 186 -0.44 -4.09 2.75
C ARG A 186 -0.36 -5.51 2.21
N THR A 187 -0.58 -6.47 3.08
CA THR A 187 -0.58 -7.89 2.70
C THR A 187 -1.93 -8.33 2.14
N LYS A 188 -1.97 -9.48 1.46
CA LYS A 188 -3.21 -10.05 0.90
C LYS A 188 -4.27 -10.39 1.97
N SER A 189 -3.86 -10.62 3.22
CA SER A 189 -4.78 -10.83 4.35
C SER A 189 -5.34 -9.53 4.93
N GLY A 190 -4.97 -8.36 4.38
CA GLY A 190 -5.40 -7.06 4.87
C GLY A 190 -4.52 -6.47 5.99
N LYS A 191 -3.57 -7.24 6.54
CA LYS A 191 -2.62 -6.73 7.54
C LYS A 191 -1.72 -5.65 6.93
N VAL A 192 -1.60 -4.53 7.63
CA VAL A 192 -0.71 -3.41 7.27
C VAL A 192 0.53 -3.44 8.16
N MET A 193 1.71 -3.36 7.55
CA MET A 193 3.00 -3.29 8.24
C MET A 193 3.70 -2.00 7.84
N GLN A 194 4.42 -1.38 8.78
CA GLN A 194 5.14 -0.13 8.55
C GLN A 194 6.52 -0.20 9.19
N GLU A 195 7.55 0.19 8.44
CA GLU A 195 8.92 0.31 8.93
C GLU A 195 9.56 1.61 8.47
N GLU A 196 10.36 2.22 9.35
CA GLU A 196 11.20 3.38 9.04
C GLU A 196 12.66 2.95 8.98
N GLU A 197 13.31 3.22 7.85
CA GLU A 197 14.70 2.85 7.63
C GLU A 197 15.47 4.05 7.05
N TYR A 198 16.72 4.21 7.46
CA TYR A 198 17.63 5.15 6.81
C TYR A 198 18.16 4.52 5.53
N PHE A 199 18.27 5.29 4.47
CA PHE A 199 18.80 4.80 3.21
C PHE A 199 19.74 5.80 2.53
N SER A 200 20.59 5.27 1.67
CA SER A 200 21.40 6.02 0.72
C SER A 200 21.40 5.31 -0.63
N VAL A 201 21.35 6.09 -1.71
CA VAL A 201 21.40 5.60 -3.09
C VAL A 201 22.79 5.92 -3.66
N SER A 202 23.49 4.90 -4.12
CA SER A 202 24.79 5.04 -4.78
C SER A 202 24.64 5.43 -6.26
N GLU A 203 25.76 5.75 -6.90
CA GLU A 203 25.80 6.17 -8.30
C GLU A 203 25.40 5.05 -9.28
N ASP A 204 25.60 3.78 -8.93
CA ASP A 204 25.20 2.59 -9.70
C ASP A 204 23.73 2.18 -9.48
N ALA A 205 22.92 3.10 -8.96
CA ALA A 205 21.51 2.88 -8.62
C ALA A 205 21.31 1.64 -7.72
N THR A 206 22.19 1.46 -6.73
CA THR A 206 22.00 0.46 -5.66
C THR A 206 21.59 1.14 -4.35
N LEU A 207 20.73 0.44 -3.61
CA LEU A 207 20.16 0.95 -2.36
C LEU A 207 20.91 0.34 -1.18
N SER A 208 21.40 1.18 -0.29
CA SER A 208 21.95 0.78 1.00
C SER A 208 20.98 1.20 2.10
N VAL A 209 20.59 0.25 2.95
CA VAL A 209 19.60 0.47 4.02
C VAL A 209 20.27 0.23 5.37
N GLN A 210 20.07 1.15 6.29
CA GLN A 210 20.46 1.03 7.68
C GLN A 210 19.19 1.05 8.53
N SER A 211 18.96 -0.04 9.26
CA SER A 211 17.85 -0.11 10.21
C SER A 211 18.07 0.93 11.31
N LYS A 212 17.00 1.64 11.69
CA LYS A 212 17.02 2.58 12.82
C LYS A 212 17.57 1.82 14.05
N PRO A 213 18.52 2.38 14.83
CA PRO A 213 18.79 1.82 16.13
C PRO A 213 17.48 1.92 16.91
N ARG A 214 16.91 0.77 17.29
CA ARG A 214 15.91 0.75 18.36
C ARG A 214 16.56 1.51 19.51
N GLN A 215 16.01 2.65 19.91
CA GLN A 215 16.41 3.31 21.15
C GLN A 215 16.02 2.39 22.32
N HIS A 216 16.77 1.32 22.52
CA HIS A 216 17.27 0.99 23.84
C HIS A 216 18.42 1.95 24.11
N ASP A 217 18.55 2.42 25.35
CA ASP A 217 19.52 3.42 25.81
C ASP A 217 19.12 4.89 25.64
N ARG A 218 18.01 5.22 26.29
CA ARG A 218 18.09 6.23 27.35
C ARG A 218 17.65 5.61 28.68
N VAL A 219 18.43 4.63 29.15
CA VAL A 219 18.54 4.33 30.58
C VAL A 219 19.62 5.25 31.13
N GLU A 220 19.33 6.55 31.14
CA GLU A 220 20.02 7.49 32.01
C GLU A 220 19.10 7.70 33.20
N LYS A 221 19.64 7.34 34.37
CA LYS A 221 19.03 7.52 35.68
C LYS A 221 18.58 8.97 35.88
N GLU A 222 17.32 9.24 35.62
CA GLU A 222 16.61 10.38 36.20
C GLU A 222 15.35 9.85 36.91
N GLN A 223 15.55 9.62 38.21
CA GLN A 223 14.63 9.89 39.31
C GLN A 223 13.12 9.80 39.01
N ASP A 224 12.49 8.74 39.52
CA ASP A 224 11.10 8.67 40.01
C ASP A 224 10.16 9.79 39.52
N SER A 225 9.82 9.77 38.23
CA SER A 225 8.60 10.41 37.75
C SER A 225 7.58 9.31 37.51
N ALA A 226 6.54 9.30 38.36
CA ALA A 226 5.42 8.37 38.32
C ALA A 226 5.01 8.02 36.89
N GLU A 227 4.95 6.71 36.63
CA GLU A 227 4.44 6.10 35.41
C GLU A 227 3.12 6.81 35.02
N VAL A 228 3.19 7.66 33.99
CA VAL A 228 2.04 8.42 33.52
C VAL A 228 1.07 7.42 32.91
N ASP A 229 -0.02 7.14 33.62
CA ASP A 229 -1.10 6.27 33.18
C ASP A 229 -1.56 6.72 31.78
N PRO A 230 -1.45 5.89 30.72
CA PRO A 230 -1.87 6.28 29.37
C PRO A 230 -3.37 6.62 29.30
N ALA A 231 -4.15 6.22 30.32
CA ALA A 231 -5.54 6.60 30.47
C ALA A 231 -5.76 8.00 31.12
N SER A 232 -4.71 8.69 31.59
CA SER A 232 -4.86 9.94 32.36
C SER A 232 -5.34 11.13 31.54
N ASN A 233 -5.13 11.13 30.22
CA ASN A 233 -5.46 12.24 29.31
C ASN A 233 -6.67 11.94 28.42
N LEU A 234 -7.47 10.93 28.76
CA LEU A 234 -8.70 10.65 28.04
C LEU A 234 -9.82 11.57 28.52
N THR A 235 -10.61 12.08 27.58
CA THR A 235 -11.84 12.85 27.88
C THR A 235 -12.97 12.00 28.46
N PHE A 236 -12.74 10.69 28.61
CA PHE A 236 -13.62 9.72 29.22
C PHE A 236 -12.81 8.78 30.12
N ASN A 237 -13.38 8.36 31.24
CA ASN A 237 -12.71 7.45 32.17
C ASN A 237 -12.72 6.02 31.62
N LEU A 238 -11.55 5.41 31.44
CA LEU A 238 -11.44 3.98 31.15
C LEU A 238 -11.61 3.11 32.41
N ARG A 239 -11.39 3.68 33.59
CA ARG A 239 -11.51 2.99 34.88
C ARG A 239 -12.92 3.24 35.42
N LEU A 240 -13.64 2.17 35.72
CA LEU A 240 -14.89 2.24 36.48
C LEU A 240 -14.53 2.46 37.95
N SER A 241 -15.19 3.41 38.60
CA SER A 241 -15.22 3.49 40.07
C SER A 241 -15.85 2.22 40.66
N GLU A 242 -15.57 1.93 41.94
CA GLU A 242 -16.17 0.79 42.64
C GLU A 242 -17.71 0.88 42.66
N GLU A 243 -18.27 2.11 42.67
CA GLU A 243 -19.71 2.34 42.53
C GLU A 243 -20.22 2.01 41.12
N GLU A 244 -19.54 2.45 40.08
CA GLU A 244 -19.91 2.15 38.67
C GLU A 244 -19.77 0.66 38.35
N ARG A 245 -18.74 -0.01 38.89
CA ARG A 245 -18.55 -1.46 38.75
C ARG A 245 -19.73 -2.22 39.37
N ARG A 246 -20.12 -1.85 40.60
CA ARG A 246 -21.29 -2.44 41.29
C ARG A 246 -22.60 -2.11 40.57
N ALA A 247 -22.72 -0.94 39.97
CA ALA A 247 -23.89 -0.59 39.15
C ALA A 247 -23.95 -1.46 37.90
N LYS A 248 -22.84 -1.61 37.16
CA LYS A 248 -22.73 -2.46 35.97
C LYS A 248 -23.05 -3.92 36.26
N GLU A 249 -22.57 -4.47 37.39
CA GLU A 249 -22.87 -5.84 37.82
C GLU A 249 -24.36 -6.06 38.18
N LYS A 250 -25.07 -5.00 38.59
CA LYS A 250 -26.52 -5.06 38.88
C LYS A 250 -27.39 -4.88 37.65
N VAL A 251 -26.85 -4.45 36.51
CA VAL A 251 -27.62 -4.30 35.27
C VAL A 251 -27.96 -5.68 34.75
N ALA A 252 -29.25 -6.05 34.84
CA ALA A 252 -29.76 -7.23 34.17
C ALA A 252 -29.61 -7.04 32.66
N LEU A 253 -28.70 -7.81 32.04
CA LEU A 253 -28.48 -7.76 30.61
C LEU A 253 -29.77 -8.23 29.89
N PRO A 254 -30.38 -7.41 29.01
CA PRO A 254 -31.40 -7.93 28.13
C PRO A 254 -30.77 -9.06 27.30
N PHE A 255 -31.49 -10.18 27.14
CA PHE A 255 -31.07 -11.41 26.45
C PHE A 255 -30.21 -12.43 27.23
N VAL A 256 -29.65 -12.08 28.39
CA VAL A 256 -29.03 -13.09 29.28
C VAL A 256 -30.10 -13.64 30.22
N PHE A 257 -30.83 -14.65 29.74
CA PHE A 257 -31.81 -15.36 30.55
C PHE A 257 -31.11 -16.31 31.52
N SER A 258 -31.57 -16.36 32.79
CA SER A 258 -31.17 -17.43 33.71
C SER A 258 -31.50 -18.80 33.11
N GLN A 259 -30.76 -19.84 33.50
CA GLN A 259 -31.01 -21.20 33.00
C GLN A 259 -32.47 -21.63 33.19
N GLU A 260 -33.08 -21.22 34.31
CA GLU A 260 -34.51 -21.39 34.60
C GLU A 260 -35.40 -20.65 33.59
N LYS A 261 -35.10 -19.39 33.27
CA LYS A 261 -35.89 -18.60 32.30
C LYS A 261 -35.69 -19.10 30.87
N LYS A 262 -34.48 -19.53 30.48
CA LYS A 262 -34.25 -20.26 29.21
C LYS A 262 -35.11 -21.52 29.17
N SER A 263 -35.09 -22.33 30.24
CA SER A 263 -35.89 -23.56 30.29
C SER A 263 -37.39 -23.30 30.28
N ALA A 264 -37.86 -22.20 30.88
CA ALA A 264 -39.28 -21.83 30.88
C ALA A 264 -39.75 -21.32 29.50
N LEU A 265 -38.90 -20.57 28.78
CA LEU A 265 -39.18 -20.11 27.42
C LEU A 265 -39.14 -21.25 26.40
N LEU A 266 -38.30 -22.27 26.64
CA LEU A 266 -38.20 -23.47 25.81
C LEU A 266 -39.23 -24.55 26.15
N ARG A 267 -39.97 -24.41 27.27
CA ARG A 267 -41.04 -25.36 27.60
C ARG A 267 -42.18 -25.19 26.60
N PRO A 268 -42.61 -26.27 25.93
CA PRO A 268 -43.73 -26.21 25.00
C PRO A 268 -45.00 -25.82 25.76
N THR A 269 -45.42 -24.57 25.59
CA THR A 269 -46.73 -24.11 26.07
C THR A 269 -47.79 -24.64 25.10
N PRO A 270 -48.92 -25.22 25.55
CA PRO A 270 -50.00 -25.62 24.66
C PRO A 270 -50.47 -24.40 23.84
N GLY A 271 -50.30 -24.44 22.51
CA GLY A 271 -50.58 -23.30 21.61
C GLY A 271 -49.37 -22.48 21.16
N SER A 272 -48.15 -22.84 21.58
CA SER A 272 -46.91 -22.27 21.05
C SER A 272 -46.67 -22.74 19.61
N GLY A 273 -46.47 -21.80 18.68
CA GLY A 273 -46.10 -22.10 17.30
C GLY A 273 -44.82 -22.92 17.25
N ARG A 274 -44.83 -24.04 16.52
CA ARG A 274 -43.63 -24.78 16.17
C ARG A 274 -43.03 -24.14 14.92
N ILE A 275 -41.78 -23.69 15.02
CA ILE A 275 -41.00 -23.37 13.82
C ILE A 275 -40.51 -24.72 13.29
N MET A 276 -41.10 -25.16 12.19
CA MET A 276 -40.60 -26.29 11.41
C MET A 276 -39.65 -25.71 10.37
N TYR A 277 -38.35 -25.98 10.55
CA TYR A 277 -37.35 -25.72 9.53
C TYR A 277 -37.05 -27.04 8.81
N GLU A 278 -37.22 -27.05 7.48
CA GLU A 278 -36.74 -28.12 6.62
C GLU A 278 -35.51 -27.59 5.89
N PRO A 279 -34.30 -28.14 6.15
CA PRO A 279 -33.09 -27.79 5.42
C PRO A 279 -33.31 -27.99 3.93
N ASP A 280 -33.00 -26.97 3.11
CA ASP A 280 -33.03 -27.12 1.66
C ASP A 280 -31.69 -27.69 1.15
N ALA A 281 -31.63 -28.05 -0.14
CA ALA A 281 -30.43 -28.66 -0.74
C ALA A 281 -29.23 -27.69 -0.86
N ASN A 282 -29.43 -26.42 -0.50
CA ASN A 282 -28.46 -25.32 -0.47
C ASN A 282 -28.17 -24.87 0.97
N ASP A 283 -28.72 -25.56 1.97
CA ASP A 283 -28.38 -25.38 3.37
C ASP A 283 -27.04 -26.08 3.61
N ASP A 284 -26.01 -25.43 3.08
CA ASP A 284 -24.64 -25.89 3.08
C ASP A 284 -24.15 -25.84 4.54
N PHE A 285 -24.06 -26.99 5.19
CA PHE A 285 -23.29 -27.15 6.43
C PHE A 285 -21.83 -26.82 6.08
N ASP A 286 -21.48 -25.59 6.36
CA ASP A 286 -20.16 -25.01 6.21
C ASP A 286 -19.20 -25.68 7.22
N GLU A 287 -18.28 -26.53 6.77
CA GLU A 287 -17.19 -27.09 7.62
C GLU A 287 -16.15 -26.02 8.04
N GLU A 288 -16.24 -24.80 7.51
CA GLU A 288 -15.48 -23.61 7.87
C GLU A 288 -16.32 -22.61 8.69
N ASP A 289 -17.45 -23.02 9.30
CA ASP A 289 -18.20 -22.14 10.20
C ASP A 289 -17.28 -21.73 11.37
N PRO A 290 -16.87 -20.44 11.44
CA PRO A 290 -15.97 -19.98 12.50
C PRO A 290 -16.66 -19.95 13.86
N ASP A 291 -17.96 -20.25 13.95
CA ASP A 291 -18.69 -20.40 15.20
C ASP A 291 -18.63 -21.85 15.77
N ASP A 292 -18.09 -22.83 15.03
CA ASP A 292 -17.99 -24.25 15.46
C ASP A 292 -17.02 -24.47 16.65
N ASP A 293 -16.19 -23.48 16.99
CA ASP A 293 -15.33 -23.50 18.18
C ASP A 293 -15.89 -22.70 19.38
N LEU A 294 -17.13 -22.20 19.28
CA LEU A 294 -17.83 -21.46 20.34
C LEU A 294 -18.61 -22.38 21.29
N ASP A 295 -17.90 -23.22 22.05
CA ASP A 295 -18.48 -23.93 23.19
C ASP A 295 -18.60 -23.00 24.42
N VAL A 296 -19.83 -22.56 24.73
CA VAL A 296 -20.20 -21.79 25.95
C VAL A 296 -21.04 -22.63 26.92
#